data_AF-A0A5B0Q9S7-F1
#
_entry.id   AF-A0A5B0Q9S7-F1
#
_cell.length_a   1.000
_cell.length_b   1.000
_cell.length_c   1.000
_cell.angle_alpha   90.00
_cell.angle_beta   90.00
_cell.angle_gamma   90.00
#
_symmetry.space_group_name_H-M   'P 1'
#
loop_
_entity.id
_entity.type
_entity.pdbx_description
1 polymer ?
#
loop_
_entity_poly.entity_id
_entity_poly.type
_entity_poly.pdbx_seq_one_letter_code
_entity_poly.pdbx_strand_id
1 'polypeptide(L)'
;MPLNYAKWDSLQLSDDSDLEDPPAIDKEKDASHKHCQTHQQHECRQAEIEAIKWTGKLNAIVIKKLQQLLTNTDKKGVIHLRQAAAKLSTQGHGKSSLRKDSARTAVFRYIDDILYRIKDLRPADQRASAVEQLQYHLAELLDRERQRKIELEKQETAAREQAPCGHAHDEFDVTQCPKFGAPLTVPTSQSNSTEKGKSTAKDEPTTKDEPTKKDGKSTEKSKATETTEKDKSTNKPKSTNKPKSTDKGKSTKKDTQNKPTHSAPEGSGARTQQGGGYINQDNDRETMPLLTPSAREFSKIKSSDYSASYLAIRRDPSLYTDESATMAIMGEAHDAEVQGRKAYAKNCVHQGLLLEYCHTLYARDPNCPILSQVLSGQLAPQVDIEKVNKSYQELAAGASILKQFGQLLRGP
;
A
#
# COMPACT_ATOMS: atom_id res chain seq x y z
N MET A 1 -25.89 -38.91 17.84
CA MET A 1 -25.77 -37.88 16.78
C MET A 1 -24.61 -38.25 15.88
N PRO A 2 -24.59 -37.87 14.59
CA PRO A 2 -23.40 -38.00 13.75
C PRO A 2 -22.25 -37.16 14.32
N LEU A 3 -21.03 -37.69 14.27
CA LEU A 3 -19.81 -36.92 14.55
C LEU A 3 -19.43 -36.15 13.28
N ASN A 4 -19.22 -34.83 13.40
CA ASN A 4 -18.82 -34.00 12.27
C ASN A 4 -17.31 -33.72 12.32
N TYR A 5 -16.58 -34.20 11.31
CA TYR A 5 -15.13 -34.04 11.17
C TYR A 5 -14.72 -32.92 10.19
N ALA A 6 -15.67 -32.20 9.58
CA ALA A 6 -15.42 -31.21 8.51
C ALA A 6 -14.40 -30.10 8.86
N LYS A 7 -14.12 -29.86 10.15
CA LYS A 7 -13.03 -28.97 10.61
C LYS A 7 -11.66 -29.36 10.04
N TRP A 8 -11.43 -30.64 9.75
CA TRP A 8 -10.15 -31.17 9.26
C TRP A 8 -10.09 -31.33 7.74
N ASP A 9 -11.23 -31.17 7.05
CA ASP A 9 -11.40 -31.42 5.61
C ASP A 9 -10.69 -30.35 4.74
N SER A 10 -10.45 -29.16 5.31
CA SER A 10 -9.77 -28.02 4.67
C SER A 10 -8.33 -27.81 5.15
N LEU A 11 -7.71 -28.79 5.81
CA LEU A 11 -6.34 -28.67 6.31
C LEU A 11 -5.33 -28.65 5.14
N GLN A 12 -4.51 -27.60 5.08
CA GLN A 12 -3.46 -27.46 4.08
C GLN A 12 -2.09 -27.66 4.73
N LEU A 13 -1.30 -28.58 4.19
CA LEU A 13 0.09 -28.84 4.57
C LEU A 13 1.01 -28.43 3.42
N SER A 14 2.09 -27.69 3.73
CA SER A 14 3.03 -27.22 2.70
C SER A 14 4.06 -28.27 2.28
N ASP A 15 4.29 -29.26 3.14
CA ASP A 15 5.17 -30.42 2.93
C ASP A 15 4.34 -31.70 3.14
N ASP A 16 3.57 -32.05 2.12
CA ASP A 16 2.78 -33.29 2.08
C ASP A 16 3.52 -34.33 1.24
N SER A 17 4.10 -35.32 1.93
CA SER A 17 4.88 -36.39 1.29
C SER A 17 4.01 -37.32 0.44
N ASP A 18 2.73 -37.51 0.81
CA ASP A 18 1.80 -38.44 0.17
C ASP A 18 1.10 -37.83 -1.06
N LEU A 19 1.23 -36.52 -1.27
CA LEU A 19 0.72 -35.84 -2.46
C LEU A 19 1.50 -36.29 -3.72
N GLU A 20 0.81 -36.82 -4.73
CA GLU A 20 1.42 -37.18 -6.03
C GLU A 20 1.69 -35.93 -6.89
N ASP A 21 2.68 -35.11 -6.50
CA ASP A 21 3.26 -34.10 -7.39
C ASP A 21 3.82 -34.81 -8.67
N PRO A 22 3.55 -34.30 -9.89
CA PRO A 22 3.98 -34.93 -11.14
C PRO A 22 5.51 -34.95 -11.29
N PRO A 23 6.10 -35.92 -12.01
CA PRO A 23 7.54 -36.24 -12.00
C PRO A 23 8.47 -35.20 -12.66
N ALA A 24 7.97 -33.99 -12.94
CA ALA A 24 8.74 -32.83 -13.40
C ALA A 24 8.81 -31.69 -12.35
N ILE A 25 8.17 -31.87 -11.19
CA ILE A 25 8.11 -30.93 -10.06
C ILE A 25 9.07 -31.41 -8.96
N ASP A 26 9.75 -30.48 -8.29
CA ASP A 26 10.85 -30.76 -7.37
C ASP A 26 10.38 -30.51 -5.94
N LYS A 27 9.86 -31.57 -5.29
CA LYS A 27 9.14 -31.49 -4.01
C LYS A 27 9.83 -30.59 -2.97
N GLU A 28 11.15 -30.65 -2.82
CA GLU A 28 11.91 -29.84 -1.85
C GLU A 28 11.82 -28.34 -2.16
N LYS A 29 11.96 -27.96 -3.44
CA LYS A 29 11.86 -26.56 -3.88
C LYS A 29 10.43 -26.08 -3.84
N ASP A 30 9.50 -26.90 -4.31
CA ASP A 30 8.10 -26.53 -4.43
C ASP A 30 7.40 -26.45 -3.06
N ALA A 31 7.75 -27.27 -2.08
CA ALA A 31 7.26 -27.15 -0.69
C ALA A 31 7.61 -25.79 -0.06
N SER A 32 8.83 -25.30 -0.29
CA SER A 32 9.27 -23.98 0.18
C SER A 32 8.49 -22.83 -0.48
N HIS A 33 8.23 -22.91 -1.79
CA HIS A 33 7.41 -21.93 -2.49
C HIS A 33 5.92 -21.98 -2.07
N LYS A 34 5.35 -23.18 -1.93
CA LYS A 34 4.01 -23.44 -1.38
C LYS A 34 3.89 -22.79 0.02
N HIS A 35 4.86 -23.02 0.90
CA HIS A 35 4.90 -22.42 2.25
C HIS A 35 4.93 -20.89 2.25
N CYS A 36 5.84 -20.28 1.47
CA CYS A 36 5.93 -18.81 1.33
C CYS A 36 4.62 -18.21 0.79
N GLN A 37 4.00 -18.86 -0.21
CA GLN A 37 2.73 -18.42 -0.79
C GLN A 37 1.58 -18.50 0.23
N THR A 38 1.49 -19.59 1.00
CA THR A 38 0.51 -19.74 2.08
C THR A 38 0.70 -18.66 3.15
N HIS A 39 1.93 -18.39 3.59
CA HIS A 39 2.22 -17.31 4.54
C HIS A 39 1.75 -15.95 4.03
N GLN A 40 2.11 -15.60 2.79
CA GLN A 40 1.68 -14.35 2.14
C GLN A 40 0.15 -14.24 2.05
N GLN A 41 -0.56 -15.34 1.75
CA GLN A 41 -2.03 -15.34 1.74
C GLN A 41 -2.63 -15.09 3.13
N HIS A 42 -2.02 -15.60 4.21
CA HIS A 42 -2.46 -15.28 5.56
C HIS A 42 -2.17 -13.82 5.94
N GLU A 43 -1.00 -13.27 5.59
CA GLU A 43 -0.68 -11.85 5.81
C GLU A 43 -1.65 -10.92 5.06
N CYS A 44 -1.91 -11.18 3.78
CA CYS A 44 -2.88 -10.44 2.98
C CYS A 44 -4.28 -10.51 3.61
N ARG A 45 -4.75 -11.69 4.02
CA ARG A 45 -6.05 -11.88 4.68
C ARG A 45 -6.13 -11.17 6.04
N GLN A 46 -5.05 -11.16 6.83
CA GLN A 46 -5.00 -10.38 8.06
C GLN A 46 -5.09 -8.87 7.79
N ALA A 47 -4.38 -8.37 6.78
CA ALA A 47 -4.43 -6.97 6.37
C ALA A 47 -5.84 -6.56 5.87
N GLU A 48 -6.54 -7.43 5.12
CA GLU A 48 -7.94 -7.23 4.73
C GLU A 48 -8.87 -7.17 5.95
N ILE A 49 -8.77 -8.12 6.87
CA ILE A 49 -9.54 -8.15 8.13
C ILE A 49 -9.28 -6.87 8.94
N GLU A 50 -8.04 -6.39 9.02
CA GLU A 50 -7.71 -5.13 9.67
C GLU A 50 -8.31 -3.91 8.95
N ALA A 51 -8.26 -3.87 7.62
CA ALA A 51 -8.88 -2.81 6.81
C ALA A 51 -10.40 -2.78 6.98
N ILE A 52 -11.06 -3.93 7.02
CA ILE A 52 -12.50 -4.05 7.29
C ILE A 52 -12.82 -3.58 8.73
N LYS A 53 -12.02 -3.97 9.73
CA LYS A 53 -12.11 -3.45 11.11
C LYS A 53 -11.84 -1.94 11.17
N TRP A 54 -10.99 -1.40 10.31
CA TRP A 54 -10.67 0.03 10.23
C TRP A 54 -11.81 0.84 9.62
N THR A 55 -12.41 0.37 8.52
CA THR A 55 -13.60 1.01 7.91
C THR A 55 -14.80 0.96 8.84
N GLY A 56 -15.01 -0.14 9.58
CA GLY A 56 -16.03 -0.20 10.63
C GLY A 56 -15.87 0.88 11.71
N LYS A 57 -14.65 1.07 12.20
CA LYS A 57 -14.30 2.15 13.14
C LYS A 57 -14.48 3.56 12.56
N LEU A 58 -14.43 3.72 11.23
CA LEU A 58 -14.72 4.99 10.54
C LEU A 58 -16.23 5.22 10.38
N ASN A 59 -16.97 4.25 9.83
CA ASN A 59 -18.41 4.36 9.61
C ASN A 59 -19.16 4.66 10.92
N ALA A 60 -18.74 4.05 12.04
CA ALA A 60 -19.30 4.35 13.36
C ALA A 60 -19.15 5.82 13.80
N ILE A 61 -18.18 6.57 13.26
CA ILE A 61 -18.03 8.02 13.46
C ILE A 61 -18.96 8.78 12.52
N VAL A 62 -19.00 8.40 11.23
CA VAL A 62 -19.84 9.01 10.19
C VAL A 62 -21.32 8.90 10.54
N ILE A 63 -21.81 7.70 10.90
CA ILE A 63 -23.20 7.45 11.30
C ILE A 63 -23.59 8.31 12.50
N LYS A 64 -22.75 8.37 13.55
CA LYS A 64 -22.98 9.25 14.72
C LYS A 64 -23.01 10.73 14.34
N LYS A 65 -22.25 11.15 13.32
CA LYS A 65 -22.27 12.53 12.82
C LYS A 65 -23.50 12.83 11.98
N LEU A 66 -23.97 11.90 11.14
CA LEU A 66 -25.21 12.05 10.38
C LEU A 66 -26.44 12.05 11.30
N GLN A 67 -26.48 11.21 12.34
CA GLN A 67 -27.50 11.27 13.41
C GLN A 67 -27.52 12.63 14.13
N GLN A 68 -26.34 13.20 14.42
CA GLN A 68 -26.22 14.55 14.99
C GLN A 68 -26.66 15.64 13.99
N LEU A 69 -26.46 15.46 12.68
CA LEU A 69 -26.90 16.39 11.65
C LEU A 69 -28.41 16.35 11.44
N LEU A 70 -29.00 15.15 11.36
CA LEU A 70 -30.45 14.92 11.28
C LEU A 70 -31.18 15.63 12.42
N THR A 71 -30.89 15.24 13.66
CA THR A 71 -31.51 15.81 14.88
C THR A 71 -31.30 17.32 15.08
N ASN A 72 -30.30 17.94 14.44
CA ASN A 72 -30.15 19.39 14.40
C ASN A 72 -30.88 20.04 13.22
N THR A 73 -30.97 19.38 12.06
CA THR A 73 -31.71 19.83 10.87
C THR A 73 -33.21 19.79 11.11
N ASP A 74 -33.70 18.76 11.83
CA ASP A 74 -35.08 18.68 12.32
C ASP A 74 -35.47 19.92 13.14
N LYS A 75 -34.53 20.46 13.94
CA LYS A 75 -34.76 21.57 14.88
C LYS A 75 -34.45 22.96 14.31
N LYS A 76 -33.46 23.08 13.42
CA LYS A 76 -32.90 24.36 12.93
C LYS A 76 -33.05 24.55 11.41
N GLY A 77 -33.61 23.56 10.71
CA GLY A 77 -33.75 23.56 9.26
C GLY A 77 -32.41 23.51 8.50
N VAL A 78 -32.51 23.71 7.18
CA VAL A 78 -31.39 23.64 6.21
C VAL A 78 -30.28 24.65 6.50
N ILE A 79 -30.57 25.72 7.24
CA ILE A 79 -29.56 26.68 7.74
C ILE A 79 -28.45 25.94 8.49
N HIS A 80 -28.78 24.91 9.29
CA HIS A 80 -27.79 24.14 10.02
C HIS A 80 -26.92 23.26 9.11
N LEU A 81 -27.46 22.71 8.01
CA LEU A 81 -26.68 21.97 7.02
C LEU A 81 -25.69 22.88 6.30
N ARG A 82 -26.12 24.06 5.86
CA ARG A 82 -25.23 25.06 5.23
C ARG A 82 -24.13 25.53 6.19
N GLN A 83 -24.46 25.75 7.47
CA GLN A 83 -23.47 26.04 8.51
C GLN A 83 -22.53 24.86 8.80
N ALA A 84 -23.00 23.61 8.69
CA ALA A 84 -22.16 22.42 8.85
C ALA A 84 -21.19 22.27 7.68
N ALA A 85 -21.66 22.40 6.43
CA ALA A 85 -20.80 22.40 5.24
C ALA A 85 -19.68 23.44 5.35
N ALA A 86 -20.02 24.70 5.67
CA ALA A 86 -19.03 25.77 5.84
C ALA A 86 -17.98 25.47 6.92
N LYS A 87 -18.39 24.90 8.06
CA LYS A 87 -17.47 24.48 9.14
C LYS A 87 -16.57 23.33 8.71
N LEU A 88 -17.11 22.33 8.01
CA LEU A 88 -16.36 21.15 7.56
C LEU A 88 -15.36 21.51 6.45
N SER A 89 -15.71 22.46 5.58
CA SER A 89 -14.85 23.01 4.53
C SER A 89 -13.71 23.89 5.09
N THR A 90 -14.01 24.75 6.07
CA THR A 90 -12.99 25.65 6.67
C THR A 90 -12.09 24.96 7.71
N GLN A 91 -12.51 23.83 8.27
CA GLN A 91 -11.73 23.06 9.23
C GLN A 91 -10.65 22.22 8.51
N GLY A 92 -9.49 22.83 8.24
CA GLY A 92 -8.34 22.17 7.58
C GLY A 92 -7.70 21.01 8.37
N HIS A 93 -6.65 20.44 7.79
CA HIS A 93 -5.86 19.33 8.37
C HIS A 93 -4.98 19.80 9.55
N GLY A 94 -5.61 20.05 10.70
CA GLY A 94 -4.92 20.32 11.96
C GLY A 94 -4.33 19.05 12.61
N LYS A 95 -4.06 19.10 13.93
CA LYS A 95 -3.58 17.95 14.75
C LYS A 95 -4.67 16.90 15.00
N SER A 96 -5.36 16.50 13.95
CA SER A 96 -6.45 15.52 13.95
C SER A 96 -5.92 14.16 13.50
N SER A 97 -6.52 13.07 14.00
CA SER A 97 -6.17 11.72 13.57
C SER A 97 -6.78 11.41 12.20
N LEU A 98 -6.02 10.80 11.28
CA LEU A 98 -6.43 10.46 9.91
C LEU A 98 -7.86 9.91 9.77
N ARG A 99 -8.28 9.00 10.66
CA ARG A 99 -9.64 8.42 10.70
C ARG A 99 -10.75 9.47 10.88
N LYS A 100 -10.51 10.51 11.68
CA LYS A 100 -11.46 11.63 11.91
C LYS A 100 -11.52 12.56 10.70
N ASP A 101 -10.40 12.77 10.03
CA ASP A 101 -10.32 13.61 8.83
C ASP A 101 -10.98 12.94 7.63
N SER A 102 -10.76 11.64 7.44
CA SER A 102 -11.48 10.83 6.45
C SER A 102 -12.99 10.79 6.74
N ALA A 103 -13.39 10.61 8.02
CA ALA A 103 -14.79 10.71 8.43
C ALA A 103 -15.39 12.12 8.21
N ARG A 104 -14.61 13.20 8.41
CA ARG A 104 -15.00 14.59 8.10
C ARG A 104 -15.29 14.74 6.61
N THR A 105 -14.39 14.27 5.75
CA THR A 105 -14.55 14.33 4.29
C THR A 105 -15.75 13.52 3.80
N ALA A 106 -15.99 12.33 4.36
CA ALA A 106 -17.18 11.53 4.05
C ALA A 106 -18.47 12.26 4.43
N VAL A 107 -18.56 12.80 5.66
CA VAL A 107 -19.72 13.60 6.10
C VAL A 107 -19.91 14.86 5.24
N PHE A 108 -18.82 15.48 4.77
CA PHE A 108 -18.90 16.62 3.86
C PHE A 108 -19.47 16.23 2.49
N ARG A 109 -19.00 15.13 1.85
CA ARG A 109 -19.55 14.64 0.57
C ARG A 109 -21.07 14.39 0.65
N TYR A 110 -21.57 13.81 1.75
CA TYR A 110 -23.01 13.63 1.95
C TYR A 110 -23.77 14.95 2.06
N ILE A 111 -23.26 15.93 2.81
CA ILE A 111 -23.93 17.24 2.94
C ILE A 111 -23.94 17.98 1.60
N ASP A 112 -22.87 17.86 0.80
CA ASP A 112 -22.76 18.53 -0.51
C ASP A 112 -23.75 17.96 -1.52
N ASP A 113 -23.91 16.62 -1.60
CA ASP A 113 -24.94 15.96 -2.42
C ASP A 113 -26.37 16.39 -1.99
N ILE A 114 -26.65 16.42 -0.68
CA ILE A 114 -27.93 16.94 -0.17
C ILE A 114 -28.14 18.41 -0.57
N LEU A 115 -27.13 19.27 -0.41
CA LEU A 115 -27.22 20.69 -0.75
C LEU A 115 -27.39 20.94 -2.24
N TYR A 116 -26.80 20.09 -3.09
CA TYR A 116 -27.00 20.10 -4.54
C TYR A 116 -28.45 19.73 -4.89
N ARG A 117 -28.97 18.61 -4.37
CA ARG A 117 -30.34 18.13 -4.63
C ARG A 117 -31.44 19.10 -4.20
N ILE A 118 -31.27 19.80 -3.07
CA ILE A 118 -32.28 20.75 -2.56
C ILE A 118 -32.11 22.18 -3.08
N LYS A 119 -31.13 22.44 -3.96
CA LYS A 119 -30.79 23.78 -4.44
C LYS A 119 -31.98 24.50 -5.07
N ASP A 120 -32.70 23.80 -5.95
CA ASP A 120 -33.76 24.37 -6.80
C ASP A 120 -35.17 24.13 -6.23
N LEU A 121 -35.29 23.47 -5.07
CA LEU A 121 -36.55 23.29 -4.33
C LEU A 121 -37.00 24.60 -3.65
N ARG A 122 -38.32 24.78 -3.45
CA ARG A 122 -38.85 25.95 -2.73
C ARG A 122 -38.41 25.92 -1.25
N PRO A 123 -38.09 27.07 -0.61
CA PRO A 123 -37.55 27.10 0.75
C PRO A 123 -38.38 26.39 1.84
N ALA A 124 -39.70 26.25 1.65
CA ALA A 124 -40.57 25.48 2.54
C ALA A 124 -40.29 23.96 2.43
N ASP A 125 -40.16 23.45 1.21
CA ASP A 125 -39.98 22.02 0.93
C ASP A 125 -38.53 21.57 1.21
N GLN A 126 -37.55 22.48 1.06
CA GLN A 126 -36.12 22.21 1.29
C GLN A 126 -35.85 21.52 2.65
N ARG A 127 -36.60 21.85 3.71
CA ARG A 127 -36.45 21.20 5.03
C ARG A 127 -36.89 19.74 5.03
N ALA A 128 -38.03 19.42 4.43
CA ALA A 128 -38.54 18.05 4.39
C ALA A 128 -37.62 17.16 3.55
N SER A 129 -37.29 17.62 2.33
CA SER A 129 -36.39 16.89 1.44
C SER A 129 -34.98 16.69 2.02
N ALA A 130 -34.40 17.70 2.69
CA ALA A 130 -33.10 17.55 3.34
C ALA A 130 -33.10 16.51 4.49
N VAL A 131 -34.21 16.39 5.23
CA VAL A 131 -34.39 15.37 6.28
C VAL A 131 -34.55 13.98 5.66
N GLU A 132 -35.33 13.86 4.60
CA GLU A 132 -35.52 12.63 3.83
C GLU A 132 -34.19 12.12 3.21
N GLN A 133 -33.41 12.98 2.55
CA GLN A 133 -32.10 12.59 1.99
C GLN A 133 -31.09 12.22 3.10
N LEU A 134 -31.09 12.91 4.25
CA LEU A 134 -30.29 12.50 5.42
C LEU A 134 -30.69 11.10 5.94
N GLN A 135 -31.99 10.78 5.96
CA GLN A 135 -32.49 9.46 6.35
C GLN A 135 -32.10 8.39 5.32
N TYR A 136 -32.18 8.69 4.02
CA TYR A 136 -31.74 7.81 2.95
C TYR A 136 -30.26 7.44 3.08
N HIS A 137 -29.34 8.41 3.13
CA HIS A 137 -27.91 8.13 3.27
C HIS A 137 -27.56 7.42 4.59
N LEU A 138 -28.34 7.66 5.66
CA LEU A 138 -28.17 6.96 6.93
C LEU A 138 -28.59 5.49 6.83
N ALA A 139 -29.72 5.18 6.18
CA ALA A 139 -30.14 3.80 5.92
C ALA A 139 -29.13 3.08 5.01
N GLU A 140 -28.73 3.71 3.91
CA GLU A 140 -27.74 3.20 2.96
C GLU A 140 -26.37 2.91 3.61
N LEU A 141 -25.95 3.72 4.60
CA LEU A 141 -24.76 3.46 5.41
C LEU A 141 -24.93 2.32 6.43
N LEU A 142 -26.14 2.13 6.98
CA LEU A 142 -26.44 0.98 7.84
C LEU A 142 -26.46 -0.33 7.06
N ASP A 143 -26.96 -0.33 5.82
CA ASP A 143 -26.93 -1.50 4.95
C ASP A 143 -25.51 -1.85 4.48
N ARG A 144 -24.69 -0.84 4.12
CA ARG A 144 -23.25 -1.05 3.92
C ARG A 144 -22.55 -1.56 5.18
N GLU A 145 -22.99 -1.16 6.38
CA GLU A 145 -22.48 -1.72 7.63
C GLU A 145 -22.91 -3.18 7.87
N ARG A 146 -24.15 -3.56 7.52
CA ARG A 146 -24.61 -4.95 7.58
C ARG A 146 -23.76 -5.83 6.66
N GLN A 147 -23.62 -5.45 5.38
CA GLN A 147 -22.82 -6.21 4.42
C GLN A 147 -21.34 -6.33 4.85
N ARG A 148 -20.77 -5.24 5.39
CA ARG A 148 -19.39 -5.21 5.89
C ARG A 148 -19.18 -5.98 7.21
N LYS A 149 -20.25 -6.33 7.94
CA LYS A 149 -20.18 -7.27 9.07
C LYS A 149 -20.23 -8.72 8.58
N ILE A 150 -21.10 -9.01 7.61
CA ILE A 150 -21.20 -10.34 6.97
C ILE A 150 -19.86 -10.71 6.30
N GLU A 151 -19.25 -9.79 5.57
CA GLU A 151 -17.94 -10.04 4.96
C GLU A 151 -16.81 -10.15 6.00
N LEU A 152 -16.86 -9.37 7.10
CA LEU A 152 -15.90 -9.54 8.19
C LEU A 152 -16.00 -10.93 8.82
N GLU A 153 -17.20 -11.38 9.15
CA GLU A 153 -17.47 -12.69 9.72
C GLU A 153 -17.00 -13.80 8.78
N LYS A 154 -17.29 -13.69 7.48
CA LYS A 154 -16.81 -14.60 6.43
C LYS A 154 -15.28 -14.63 6.29
N GLN A 155 -14.59 -13.50 6.44
CA GLN A 155 -13.12 -13.48 6.45
C GLN A 155 -12.55 -14.07 7.75
N GLU A 156 -13.19 -13.84 8.89
CA GLU A 156 -12.78 -14.40 10.18
C GLU A 156 -13.05 -15.92 10.29
N THR A 157 -14.11 -16.45 9.67
CA THR A 157 -14.31 -17.90 9.54
C THR A 157 -13.29 -18.51 8.57
N ALA A 158 -13.07 -17.91 7.40
CA ALA A 158 -12.07 -18.40 6.45
C ALA A 158 -10.64 -18.40 7.03
N ALA A 159 -10.28 -17.40 7.84
CA ALA A 159 -9.01 -17.35 8.57
C ALA A 159 -8.91 -18.35 9.73
N ARG A 160 -10.04 -18.83 10.26
CA ARG A 160 -10.11 -19.86 11.31
C ARG A 160 -10.12 -21.29 10.75
N GLU A 161 -10.69 -21.48 9.57
CA GLU A 161 -10.68 -22.73 8.81
C GLU A 161 -9.30 -22.95 8.18
N GLN A 162 -8.78 -21.93 7.49
CA GLN A 162 -7.42 -21.89 6.96
C GLN A 162 -6.49 -21.19 7.98
N ALA A 163 -6.27 -21.85 9.11
CA ALA A 163 -5.30 -21.43 10.11
C ALA A 163 -3.92 -22.03 9.79
N PRO A 164 -2.83 -21.23 9.73
CA PRO A 164 -1.48 -21.77 9.54
C PRO A 164 -1.03 -22.57 10.77
N CYS A 165 -0.03 -23.44 10.61
CA CYS A 165 0.50 -24.27 11.70
C CYS A 165 0.94 -23.45 12.94
N GLY A 166 1.56 -22.28 12.73
CA GLY A 166 1.91 -21.32 13.80
C GLY A 166 0.73 -20.59 14.46
N HIS A 167 -0.52 -20.99 14.19
CA HIS A 167 -1.70 -20.63 14.98
C HIS A 167 -2.02 -21.66 16.07
N ALA A 168 -1.37 -22.83 16.06
CA ALA A 168 -1.32 -23.68 17.24
C ALA A 168 -0.51 -22.97 18.35
N HIS A 169 -0.96 -23.07 19.59
CA HIS A 169 -0.21 -22.56 20.74
C HIS A 169 0.73 -23.64 21.28
N ASP A 170 2.03 -23.32 21.34
CA ASP A 170 3.03 -24.12 22.04
C ASP A 170 2.85 -23.93 23.57
N GLU A 171 1.89 -24.67 24.15
CA GLU A 171 1.57 -24.58 25.58
C GLU A 171 2.63 -25.25 26.48
N PHE A 172 3.49 -26.13 25.93
CA PHE A 172 4.46 -26.91 26.71
C PHE A 172 5.66 -27.39 25.85
N ASP A 173 6.85 -26.83 26.10
CA ASP A 173 8.15 -27.38 25.67
C ASP A 173 8.99 -27.71 26.92
N VAL A 174 9.56 -28.93 26.96
CA VAL A 174 10.49 -29.40 28.00
C VAL A 174 11.63 -30.17 27.34
N THR A 175 12.62 -29.43 26.85
CA THR A 175 13.87 -29.95 26.32
C THR A 175 14.85 -30.32 27.45
N GLN A 176 14.94 -31.61 27.81
CA GLN A 176 15.95 -32.14 28.73
C GLN A 176 17.07 -32.86 27.99
N CYS A 177 18.24 -32.23 27.88
CA CYS A 177 19.44 -32.85 27.32
C CYS A 177 20.22 -33.63 28.40
N PRO A 178 20.36 -34.97 28.30
CA PRO A 178 21.22 -35.73 29.20
C PRO A 178 22.68 -35.31 29.01
N LYS A 179 23.34 -34.88 30.10
CA LYS A 179 24.77 -34.57 30.07
C LYS A 179 25.58 -35.87 29.98
N PHE A 180 25.94 -36.28 28.76
CA PHE A 180 26.83 -37.42 28.51
C PHE A 180 28.25 -37.15 29.03
N GLY A 181 28.44 -37.41 30.33
CA GLY A 181 29.69 -37.28 31.07
C GLY A 181 30.35 -38.62 31.41
N ALA A 182 30.13 -39.66 30.59
CA ALA A 182 30.76 -40.97 30.73
C ALA A 182 30.95 -41.64 29.34
N PRO A 183 32.07 -42.34 29.09
CA PRO A 183 32.21 -43.17 27.89
C PRO A 183 31.21 -44.33 27.89
N LEU A 184 30.69 -44.67 26.71
CA LEU A 184 29.84 -45.85 26.53
C LEU A 184 30.68 -47.13 26.60
N THR A 185 30.81 -47.73 27.79
CA THR A 185 31.25 -49.11 27.94
C THR A 185 30.14 -50.06 27.50
N VAL A 186 30.32 -50.69 26.33
CA VAL A 186 29.36 -51.62 25.75
C VAL A 186 29.20 -52.87 26.64
N PRO A 187 27.99 -53.19 27.13
CA PRO A 187 27.76 -54.44 27.86
C PRO A 187 27.67 -55.60 26.87
N THR A 188 28.77 -56.34 26.70
CA THR A 188 28.77 -57.58 25.90
C THR A 188 27.91 -58.65 26.57
N SER A 189 26.89 -59.12 25.86
CA SER A 189 25.97 -60.15 26.34
C SER A 189 26.66 -61.50 26.58
N GLN A 190 26.63 -62.01 27.81
CA GLN A 190 26.69 -63.44 28.10
C GLN A 190 25.66 -63.82 29.16
N SER A 191 25.03 -64.98 28.97
CA SER A 191 23.96 -65.54 29.81
C SER A 191 24.52 -66.34 31.00
N ASN A 192 23.72 -66.53 32.06
CA ASN A 192 23.42 -67.88 32.58
C ASN A 192 22.29 -67.92 33.65
N SER A 193 21.28 -68.73 33.35
CA SER A 193 20.48 -69.63 34.23
C SER A 193 19.96 -69.24 35.63
N THR A 194 18.68 -69.62 35.87
CA THR A 194 17.99 -69.94 37.15
C THR A 194 17.73 -68.80 38.16
N GLU A 195 16.62 -68.77 38.93
CA GLU A 195 15.49 -69.73 39.10
C GLU A 195 14.12 -69.02 39.38
N LYS A 196 13.09 -69.78 39.82
CA LYS A 196 11.68 -69.42 40.18
C LYS A 196 11.51 -68.06 40.91
N GLY A 197 10.38 -67.33 40.85
CA GLY A 197 9.05 -67.56 40.23
C GLY A 197 7.88 -67.35 41.24
N LYS A 198 6.68 -66.91 40.78
CA LYS A 198 5.42 -66.67 41.57
C LYS A 198 5.43 -65.33 42.39
N SER A 199 4.38 -64.50 42.55
CA SER A 199 2.95 -64.50 42.14
C SER A 199 2.23 -63.12 42.21
N THR A 200 1.12 -62.99 41.47
CA THR A 200 -0.16 -62.26 41.77
C THR A 200 -0.21 -60.77 42.17
N ALA A 201 -0.65 -59.94 41.21
CA ALA A 201 -2.00 -59.30 41.13
C ALA A 201 -2.52 -58.24 42.14
N LYS A 202 -3.23 -57.23 41.58
CA LYS A 202 -4.25 -56.31 42.18
C LYS A 202 -3.75 -55.26 43.20
N ASP A 203 -4.38 -54.09 43.39
CA ASP A 203 -5.43 -53.36 42.66
C ASP A 203 -5.43 -51.86 43.09
N GLU A 204 -5.73 -50.95 42.16
CA GLU A 204 -6.43 -49.64 42.36
C GLU A 204 -5.86 -48.53 43.31
N PRO A 205 -6.45 -47.30 43.33
CA PRO A 205 -5.70 -46.06 43.65
C PRO A 205 -6.10 -45.38 44.97
N THR A 206 -5.54 -44.19 45.23
CA THR A 206 -6.07 -43.24 46.24
C THR A 206 -5.85 -41.78 45.80
N THR A 207 -6.95 -41.06 45.62
CA THR A 207 -6.99 -39.59 45.50
C THR A 207 -6.88 -38.91 46.87
N LYS A 208 -6.24 -37.73 46.93
CA LYS A 208 -6.50 -36.70 47.95
C LYS A 208 -6.24 -35.28 47.43
N ASP A 209 -7.20 -34.42 47.72
CA ASP A 209 -7.23 -32.96 47.53
C ASP A 209 -6.21 -32.25 48.47
N GLU A 210 -5.39 -31.30 48.01
CA GLU A 210 -5.66 -29.84 47.82
C GLU A 210 -5.23 -29.02 49.07
N PRO A 211 -5.41 -27.68 49.13
CA PRO A 211 -4.51 -26.65 48.60
C PRO A 211 -3.62 -25.93 49.65
N THR A 212 -2.68 -25.11 49.17
CA THR A 212 -2.08 -24.04 49.99
C THR A 212 -1.90 -22.72 49.20
N LYS A 213 -2.64 -21.68 49.59
CA LYS A 213 -2.36 -20.29 49.17
C LYS A 213 -1.22 -19.69 50.00
N LYS A 214 -0.48 -18.74 49.41
CA LYS A 214 0.12 -17.60 50.14
C LYS A 214 0.26 -16.38 49.23
N ASP A 215 -0.29 -15.25 49.67
CA ASP A 215 -0.11 -13.93 49.06
C ASP A 215 1.29 -13.37 49.33
N GLY A 216 1.80 -12.50 48.44
CA GLY A 216 3.20 -12.05 48.48
C GLY A 216 3.50 -10.75 47.72
N LYS A 217 2.67 -9.71 47.92
CA LYS A 217 2.82 -8.38 47.29
C LYS A 217 4.16 -7.71 47.64
N SER A 218 4.86 -7.14 46.64
CA SER A 218 5.78 -6.02 46.83
C SER A 218 5.82 -5.10 45.60
N THR A 219 6.17 -3.82 45.81
CA THR A 219 6.17 -2.74 44.79
C THR A 219 7.16 -1.63 45.14
N GLU A 220 8.30 -1.58 44.45
CA GLU A 220 9.25 -0.46 44.34
C GLU A 220 10.04 -0.68 43.02
N LYS A 221 10.34 0.28 42.14
CA LYS A 221 10.46 1.75 42.17
C LYS A 221 11.73 2.31 42.82
N SER A 222 12.85 2.14 42.12
CA SER A 222 14.07 2.93 42.33
C SER A 222 14.26 3.94 41.19
N LYS A 223 14.36 5.24 41.53
CA LYS A 223 14.76 6.32 40.62
C LYS A 223 15.96 7.03 41.25
N ALA A 224 17.05 7.19 40.50
CA ALA A 224 18.17 8.03 40.89
C ALA A 224 18.46 9.09 39.80
N THR A 225 18.16 10.35 40.12
CA THR A 225 19.02 11.49 39.74
C THR A 225 20.25 11.48 40.67
N GLU A 226 21.34 12.23 40.50
CA GLU A 226 21.72 13.34 39.59
C GLU A 226 23.24 13.19 39.30
N THR A 227 23.93 13.98 38.48
CA THR A 227 24.24 15.40 38.69
C THR A 227 24.52 16.17 37.40
N THR A 228 24.28 17.48 37.45
CA THR A 228 24.79 18.46 36.49
C THR A 228 26.18 18.96 36.89
N GLU A 229 27.03 19.25 35.91
CA GLU A 229 27.86 20.45 35.97
C GLU A 229 27.71 21.27 34.69
N LYS A 230 28.04 22.56 34.79
CA LYS A 230 27.58 23.60 33.86
C LYS A 230 28.50 24.81 33.98
N ASP A 231 29.18 25.17 32.91
CA ASP A 231 29.89 26.45 32.82
C ASP A 231 29.45 27.27 31.60
N LYS A 232 29.68 28.59 31.68
CA LYS A 232 28.97 29.62 30.93
C LYS A 232 29.88 30.82 30.74
N SER A 233 30.30 31.09 29.49
CA SER A 233 30.79 32.42 29.13
C SER A 233 30.31 32.88 27.76
N THR A 234 29.43 33.89 27.78
CA THR A 234 29.11 34.76 26.64
C THR A 234 30.14 35.88 26.56
N ASN A 235 30.60 36.25 25.36
CA ASN A 235 30.88 37.66 25.05
C ASN A 235 30.98 37.97 23.55
N LYS A 236 30.53 39.17 23.16
CA LYS A 236 30.70 39.78 21.83
C LYS A 236 30.58 41.31 21.94
N PRO A 237 31.68 42.04 21.72
CA PRO A 237 31.70 43.06 20.64
C PRO A 237 33.03 42.99 19.83
N LYS A 238 33.30 43.76 18.77
CA LYS A 238 32.53 44.42 17.68
C LYS A 238 33.50 45.40 16.99
N SER A 239 33.78 45.26 15.68
CA SER A 239 34.53 46.26 14.87
C SER A 239 36.03 46.39 15.23
N THR A 240 36.99 46.94 14.45
CA THR A 240 37.05 47.50 13.07
C THR A 240 38.52 47.28 12.59
N ASN A 241 38.85 46.98 11.33
CA ASN A 241 39.07 47.98 10.27
C ASN A 241 39.39 47.38 8.89
N LYS A 242 38.94 48.08 7.84
CA LYS A 242 39.45 48.09 6.45
C LYS A 242 40.28 49.41 6.29
N PRO A 243 40.74 49.90 5.12
CA PRO A 243 40.93 49.29 3.80
C PRO A 243 42.28 49.65 3.10
N LYS A 244 42.48 49.17 1.86
CA LYS A 244 42.68 50.10 0.73
C LYS A 244 42.11 49.54 -0.59
N SER A 245 41.85 50.44 -1.55
CA SER A 245 41.12 50.19 -2.80
C SER A 245 41.31 51.33 -3.80
N THR A 246 41.25 51.05 -5.10
CA THR A 246 41.20 51.98 -6.26
C THR A 246 40.77 51.19 -7.52
N ASP A 247 40.02 51.65 -8.53
CA ASP A 247 39.10 52.81 -8.80
C ASP A 247 38.43 52.54 -10.21
N LYS A 248 37.57 53.30 -10.94
CA LYS A 248 36.92 54.63 -10.80
C LYS A 248 35.65 54.83 -11.69
N GLY A 249 34.43 54.74 -11.14
CA GLY A 249 33.20 55.34 -11.73
C GLY A 249 32.48 54.62 -12.91
N LYS A 250 31.35 55.13 -13.46
CA LYS A 250 30.56 56.34 -13.08
C LYS A 250 29.08 56.36 -13.61
N SER A 251 28.12 56.75 -12.75
CA SER A 251 26.82 57.44 -12.98
C SER A 251 25.72 56.98 -13.99
N THR A 252 24.69 56.29 -13.47
CA THR A 252 23.23 56.64 -13.44
C THR A 252 22.51 57.51 -14.50
N LYS A 253 21.39 56.99 -15.07
CA LYS A 253 19.98 57.51 -15.12
C LYS A 253 19.19 56.78 -16.24
N LYS A 254 17.87 56.90 -16.42
CA LYS A 254 16.63 56.67 -15.62
C LYS A 254 15.45 56.84 -16.62
N ASP A 255 14.26 56.29 -16.32
CA ASP A 255 12.95 56.59 -16.94
C ASP A 255 12.64 56.01 -18.35
N THR A 256 11.38 55.80 -18.79
CA THR A 256 10.10 55.41 -18.11
C THR A 256 9.00 55.07 -19.16
N GLN A 257 8.18 54.04 -18.89
CA GLN A 257 6.83 53.74 -19.45
C GLN A 257 6.58 53.29 -20.93
N ASN A 258 5.55 52.42 -21.03
CA ASN A 258 4.51 52.25 -22.06
C ASN A 258 4.60 51.25 -23.26
N LYS A 259 3.44 50.57 -23.42
CA LYS A 259 2.86 49.71 -24.49
C LYS A 259 2.45 50.59 -25.73
N PRO A 260 1.85 50.10 -26.87
CA PRO A 260 1.41 48.72 -27.22
C PRO A 260 1.46 48.23 -28.71
N THR A 261 1.04 46.96 -28.92
CA THR A 261 0.20 46.38 -30.02
C THR A 261 0.65 46.16 -31.49
N HIS A 262 0.34 44.94 -31.98
CA HIS A 262 0.02 44.49 -33.37
C HIS A 262 1.13 44.58 -34.46
N SER A 263 1.14 43.79 -35.55
CA SER A 263 0.11 42.93 -36.21
C SER A 263 0.67 41.59 -36.76
N ALA A 264 -0.22 40.67 -37.17
CA ALA A 264 0.05 39.58 -38.14
C ALA A 264 -0.33 40.01 -39.58
N PRO A 265 0.08 39.28 -40.65
CA PRO A 265 -0.73 38.18 -41.23
C PRO A 265 0.05 36.84 -41.33
N GLU A 266 -0.55 35.63 -41.34
CA GLU A 266 -1.27 34.91 -42.44
C GLU A 266 -0.41 34.53 -43.66
N GLY A 267 -0.46 33.30 -44.19
CA GLY A 267 -1.18 32.10 -43.73
C GLY A 267 -1.21 30.92 -44.73
N SER A 268 -1.83 29.79 -44.32
CA SER A 268 -2.11 28.56 -45.12
C SER A 268 -0.89 27.71 -45.54
N GLY A 269 -0.91 26.36 -45.54
CA GLY A 269 -1.95 25.38 -45.18
C GLY A 269 -1.51 23.94 -45.56
N ALA A 270 -2.26 22.86 -45.28
CA ALA A 270 -3.45 22.71 -44.45
C ALA A 270 -3.69 21.24 -43.99
N ARG A 271 -4.12 21.07 -42.73
CA ARG A 271 -5.13 20.13 -42.19
C ARG A 271 -5.29 18.70 -42.75
N THR A 272 -5.21 17.71 -41.85
CA THR A 272 -6.17 16.58 -41.77
C THR A 272 -6.62 16.41 -40.31
N GLN A 273 -7.90 16.14 -40.08
CA GLN A 273 -8.51 15.97 -38.75
C GLN A 273 -9.53 14.82 -38.74
N GLN A 274 -9.37 13.91 -37.79
CA GLN A 274 -10.39 13.07 -37.13
C GLN A 274 -9.65 12.47 -35.90
N GLY A 275 -10.23 12.30 -34.71
CA GLY A 275 -11.59 12.55 -34.25
C GLY A 275 -11.96 11.45 -33.23
N GLY A 276 -12.41 11.72 -32.00
CA GLY A 276 -12.60 13.01 -31.31
C GLY A 276 -12.38 12.85 -29.80
N GLY A 277 -12.65 13.90 -29.02
CA GLY A 277 -12.43 13.90 -27.57
C GLY A 277 -13.67 13.54 -26.75
N TYR A 278 -13.45 13.17 -25.49
CA TYR A 278 -14.44 13.22 -24.41
C TYR A 278 -13.93 14.14 -23.31
N ILE A 279 -14.69 15.20 -23.02
CA ILE A 279 -14.52 15.97 -21.78
C ILE A 279 -15.52 15.37 -20.79
N ASN A 280 -15.04 14.54 -19.87
CA ASN A 280 -15.80 14.10 -18.70
C ASN A 280 -15.10 14.66 -17.46
N GLN A 281 -15.81 15.45 -16.67
CA GLN A 281 -15.28 16.12 -15.49
C GLN A 281 -15.85 15.47 -14.22
N ASP A 282 -15.47 14.21 -14.00
CA ASP A 282 -15.79 13.44 -12.81
C ASP A 282 -14.51 12.90 -12.15
N ASN A 283 -14.53 12.81 -10.82
CA ASN A 283 -13.36 12.46 -10.01
C ASN A 283 -13.24 10.94 -9.77
N ASP A 284 -12.17 10.55 -9.09
CA ASP A 284 -11.98 9.21 -8.49
C ASP A 284 -11.80 8.05 -9.50
N ARG A 285 -11.19 8.31 -10.67
CA ARG A 285 -10.58 7.27 -11.53
C ARG A 285 -9.13 7.62 -11.86
N GLU A 286 -8.23 6.65 -11.67
CA GLU A 286 -6.79 6.79 -11.94
C GLU A 286 -6.56 7.22 -13.40
N THR A 287 -6.14 8.47 -13.56
CA THR A 287 -5.89 9.05 -14.87
C THR A 287 -4.44 8.74 -15.25
N MET A 288 -4.25 7.82 -16.21
CA MET A 288 -2.92 7.41 -16.69
C MET A 288 -2.06 8.65 -16.97
N PRO A 289 -0.85 8.77 -16.37
CA PRO A 289 -0.02 9.95 -16.52
C PRO A 289 0.31 10.27 -17.99
N LEU A 290 0.19 11.54 -18.36
CA LEU A 290 0.46 11.99 -19.71
C LEU A 290 1.96 11.96 -20.02
N LEU A 291 2.34 11.26 -21.08
CA LEU A 291 3.74 11.11 -21.50
C LEU A 291 4.41 12.48 -21.76
N THR A 292 5.35 12.84 -20.90
CA THR A 292 6.11 14.10 -20.99
C THR A 292 7.04 14.08 -22.21
N PRO A 293 7.48 15.26 -22.73
CA PRO A 293 8.43 15.33 -23.83
C PRO A 293 9.72 14.54 -23.54
N SER A 294 10.29 14.70 -22.34
CA SER A 294 11.48 13.96 -21.88
C SER A 294 11.26 12.44 -21.89
N ALA A 295 10.13 11.97 -21.34
CA ALA A 295 9.80 10.54 -21.31
C ALA A 295 9.60 9.97 -22.72
N ARG A 296 9.07 10.78 -23.65
CA ARG A 296 8.87 10.42 -25.07
C ARG A 296 10.14 10.45 -25.91
N GLU A 297 11.18 11.17 -25.50
CA GLU A 297 12.51 11.07 -26.09
C GLU A 297 13.25 9.85 -25.53
N PHE A 298 13.18 9.65 -24.22
CA PHE A 298 13.75 8.50 -23.53
C PHE A 298 13.19 7.16 -24.02
N SER A 299 11.88 7.03 -24.23
CA SER A 299 11.22 5.80 -24.72
C SER A 299 11.68 5.33 -26.10
N LYS A 300 12.34 6.20 -26.88
CA LYS A 300 12.88 5.94 -28.22
C LYS A 300 14.36 5.56 -28.21
N ILE A 301 15.06 5.71 -27.09
CA ILE A 301 16.46 5.30 -26.95
C ILE A 301 16.51 3.78 -27.04
N LYS A 302 17.39 3.24 -27.88
CA LYS A 302 17.51 1.78 -28.08
C LYS A 302 17.89 1.10 -26.76
N SER A 303 17.25 -0.02 -26.46
CA SER A 303 17.56 -0.86 -25.28
C SER A 303 19.03 -1.32 -25.18
N SER A 304 19.77 -1.33 -26.29
CA SER A 304 21.20 -1.60 -26.32
C SER A 304 22.08 -0.38 -25.93
N ASP A 305 21.54 0.83 -26.00
CA ASP A 305 22.28 2.09 -25.77
C ASP A 305 21.99 2.63 -24.37
N TYR A 306 22.52 1.91 -23.38
CA TYR A 306 22.51 2.32 -21.98
C TYR A 306 23.20 3.67 -21.76
N SER A 307 24.23 4.02 -22.55
CA SER A 307 24.96 5.29 -22.43
C SER A 307 24.07 6.49 -22.74
N ALA A 308 23.36 6.47 -23.88
CA ALA A 308 22.36 7.48 -24.20
C ALA A 308 21.22 7.52 -23.17
N SER A 309 20.81 6.36 -22.66
CA SER A 309 19.77 6.23 -21.63
C SER A 309 20.16 6.96 -20.33
N TYR A 310 21.37 6.73 -19.79
CA TYR A 310 21.83 7.46 -18.60
C TYR A 310 22.07 8.95 -18.87
N LEU A 311 22.55 9.33 -20.05
CA LEU A 311 22.69 10.75 -20.41
C LEU A 311 21.36 11.49 -20.47
N ALA A 312 20.25 10.82 -20.82
CA ALA A 312 18.91 11.38 -20.72
C ALA A 312 18.45 11.49 -19.25
N ILE A 313 18.58 10.43 -18.44
CA ILE A 313 18.19 10.43 -17.02
C ILE A 313 18.98 11.47 -16.20
N ARG A 314 20.25 11.71 -16.53
CA ARG A 314 21.06 12.79 -15.93
C ARG A 314 20.64 14.20 -16.33
N ARG A 315 20.06 14.36 -17.52
CA ARG A 315 19.55 15.65 -18.01
C ARG A 315 18.20 16.00 -17.40
N ASP A 316 17.35 15.00 -17.19
CA ASP A 316 16.06 15.16 -16.55
C ASP A 316 15.85 14.11 -15.45
N PRO A 317 16.26 14.41 -14.20
CA PRO A 317 16.03 13.52 -13.06
C PRO A 317 14.56 13.24 -12.76
N SER A 318 13.61 14.04 -13.26
CA SER A 318 12.17 13.79 -13.03
C SER A 318 11.69 12.45 -13.59
N LEU A 319 12.44 11.88 -14.55
CA LEU A 319 12.19 10.58 -15.15
C LEU A 319 12.24 9.39 -14.15
N TYR A 320 12.90 9.53 -12.99
CA TYR A 320 13.01 8.45 -12.00
C TYR A 320 12.69 8.86 -10.56
N THR A 321 12.49 10.15 -10.26
CA THR A 321 12.05 10.57 -8.92
C THR A 321 10.57 10.30 -8.64
N ASP A 322 9.77 10.11 -9.69
CA ASP A 322 8.31 9.92 -9.66
C ASP A 322 7.93 8.75 -10.58
N GLU A 323 7.08 7.84 -10.10
CA GLU A 323 6.59 6.67 -10.83
C GLU A 323 5.76 7.06 -12.08
N SER A 324 5.21 8.28 -12.09
CA SER A 324 4.47 8.90 -13.19
C SER A 324 5.13 8.72 -14.56
N ALA A 325 6.46 8.91 -14.66
CA ALA A 325 7.20 8.75 -15.91
C ALA A 325 7.23 7.29 -16.40
N THR A 326 7.47 6.34 -15.48
CA THR A 326 7.43 4.90 -15.74
C THR A 326 6.04 4.45 -16.20
N MET A 327 4.98 4.88 -15.50
CA MET A 327 3.59 4.58 -15.86
C MET A 327 3.23 5.11 -17.26
N ALA A 328 3.63 6.34 -17.58
CA ALA A 328 3.37 6.93 -18.90
C ALA A 328 4.09 6.19 -20.04
N ILE A 329 5.33 5.74 -19.83
CA ILE A 329 6.10 4.97 -20.80
C ILE A 329 5.50 3.57 -21.01
N MET A 330 5.03 2.92 -19.96
CA MET A 330 4.29 1.65 -20.06
C MET A 330 2.93 1.82 -20.76
N GLY A 331 2.30 2.99 -20.64
CA GLY A 331 1.13 3.39 -21.42
C GLY A 331 1.40 3.48 -22.93
N GLU A 332 2.42 4.26 -23.35
CA GLU A 332 2.82 4.33 -24.78
C GLU A 332 3.33 2.97 -25.30
N ALA A 333 3.88 2.10 -24.44
CA ALA A 333 4.21 0.72 -24.80
C ALA A 333 2.96 -0.10 -25.15
N HIS A 334 1.88 0.04 -24.38
CA HIS A 334 0.59 -0.62 -24.64
C HIS A 334 -0.06 -0.08 -25.92
N ASP A 335 -0.14 1.25 -26.09
CA ASP A 335 -0.64 1.88 -27.33
C ASP A 335 0.18 1.45 -28.56
N ALA A 336 1.50 1.34 -28.43
CA ALA A 336 2.36 0.83 -29.48
C ALA A 336 2.05 -0.62 -29.86
N GLU A 337 1.77 -1.50 -28.89
CA GLU A 337 1.41 -2.90 -29.15
C GLU A 337 0.04 -3.02 -29.82
N VAL A 338 -0.96 -2.24 -29.38
CA VAL A 338 -2.28 -2.14 -30.04
C VAL A 338 -2.15 -1.67 -31.49
N GLN A 339 -1.22 -0.75 -31.76
CA GLN A 339 -0.86 -0.27 -33.11
C GLN A 339 0.06 -1.23 -33.89
N GLY A 340 0.42 -2.39 -33.33
CA GLY A 340 1.30 -3.38 -33.97
C GLY A 340 2.79 -3.00 -34.02
N ARG A 341 3.21 -1.92 -33.37
CA ARG A 341 4.59 -1.42 -33.29
C ARG A 341 5.46 -2.24 -32.31
N LYS A 342 5.38 -3.57 -32.37
CA LYS A 342 5.94 -4.54 -31.41
C LYS A 342 7.37 -4.26 -30.95
N ALA A 343 8.27 -3.95 -31.88
CA ALA A 343 9.68 -3.66 -31.57
C ALA A 343 9.86 -2.38 -30.73
N TYR A 344 9.01 -1.36 -30.95
CA TYR A 344 9.00 -0.15 -30.15
C TYR A 344 8.29 -0.38 -28.80
N ALA A 345 7.17 -1.12 -28.77
CA ALA A 345 6.51 -1.51 -27.52
C ALA A 345 7.47 -2.23 -26.56
N LYS A 346 8.22 -3.22 -27.04
CA LYS A 346 9.24 -3.93 -26.26
C LYS A 346 10.42 -3.02 -25.84
N ASN A 347 10.78 -2.03 -26.66
CA ASN A 347 11.78 -1.02 -26.28
C ASN A 347 11.28 -0.13 -25.14
N CYS A 348 10.03 0.31 -25.18
CA CYS A 348 9.41 1.07 -24.10
C CYS A 348 9.29 0.26 -22.80
N VAL A 349 8.98 -1.04 -22.86
CA VAL A 349 9.01 -1.93 -21.67
C VAL A 349 10.41 -2.00 -21.05
N HIS A 350 11.47 -2.19 -21.85
CA HIS A 350 12.84 -2.19 -21.34
C HIS A 350 13.23 -0.85 -20.71
N GLN A 351 12.91 0.27 -21.35
CA GLN A 351 13.18 1.61 -20.81
C GLN A 351 12.36 1.92 -19.55
N GLY A 352 11.11 1.47 -19.46
CA GLY A 352 10.29 1.55 -18.24
C GLY A 352 10.90 0.76 -17.08
N LEU A 353 11.33 -0.48 -17.33
CA LEU A 353 12.03 -1.31 -16.34
C LEU A 353 13.37 -0.71 -15.89
N LEU A 354 14.06 0.04 -16.75
CA LEU A 354 15.28 0.78 -16.40
C LEU A 354 14.98 1.96 -15.45
N LEU A 355 13.86 2.67 -15.65
CA LEU A 355 13.42 3.73 -14.73
C LEU A 355 12.89 3.17 -13.40
N GLU A 356 12.15 2.05 -13.42
CA GLU A 356 11.75 1.30 -12.21
C GLU A 356 12.99 0.93 -11.35
N TYR A 357 14.06 0.45 -12.00
CA TYR A 357 15.31 0.14 -11.30
C TYR A 357 15.97 1.41 -10.70
N CYS A 358 16.04 2.51 -11.44
CA CYS A 358 16.55 3.78 -10.91
C CYS A 358 15.66 4.33 -9.77
N HIS A 359 14.35 4.19 -9.86
CA HIS A 359 13.39 4.62 -8.84
C HIS A 359 13.52 3.79 -7.55
N THR A 360 13.59 2.46 -7.64
CA THR A 360 13.73 1.59 -6.45
C THR A 360 15.05 1.82 -5.71
N LEU A 361 16.15 2.18 -6.39
CA LEU A 361 17.37 2.65 -5.74
C LEU A 361 17.17 4.01 -5.04
N TYR A 362 16.54 4.98 -5.73
CA TYR A 362 16.32 6.33 -5.22
C TYR A 362 15.37 6.39 -4.02
N ALA A 363 14.26 5.64 -4.07
CA ALA A 363 13.27 5.54 -3.00
C ALA A 363 13.84 4.85 -1.74
N ARG A 364 14.84 3.99 -1.90
CA ARG A 364 15.58 3.36 -0.80
C ARG A 364 16.61 4.30 -0.17
N ASP A 365 17.39 5.01 -0.99
CA ASP A 365 18.34 6.04 -0.55
C ASP A 365 18.62 7.04 -1.71
N PRO A 366 18.18 8.30 -1.59
CA PRO A 366 18.45 9.34 -2.59
C PRO A 366 19.93 9.61 -2.87
N ASN A 367 20.84 9.24 -1.95
CA ASN A 367 22.29 9.40 -2.11
C ASN A 367 23.01 8.06 -2.39
N CYS A 368 22.28 7.01 -2.78
CA CYS A 368 22.83 5.68 -2.94
C CYS A 368 24.05 5.67 -3.89
N PRO A 369 25.22 5.14 -3.47
CA PRO A 369 26.40 5.10 -4.32
C PRO A 369 26.20 4.26 -5.58
N ILE A 370 25.34 3.23 -5.51
CA ILE A 370 24.98 2.37 -6.65
C ILE A 370 24.24 3.22 -7.72
N LEU A 371 23.28 4.05 -7.32
CA LEU A 371 22.57 4.94 -8.25
C LEU A 371 23.54 5.93 -8.93
N SER A 372 24.50 6.49 -8.17
CA SER A 372 25.56 7.33 -8.73
C SER A 372 26.47 6.56 -9.72
N GLN A 373 26.80 5.31 -9.41
CA GLN A 373 27.61 4.44 -10.28
C GLN A 373 26.86 4.03 -11.57
N VAL A 374 25.55 3.83 -11.49
CA VAL A 374 24.67 3.54 -12.65
C VAL A 374 24.52 4.78 -13.52
N LEU A 375 24.14 5.92 -12.94
CA LEU A 375 23.99 7.19 -13.68
C LEU A 375 25.31 7.68 -14.29
N SER A 376 26.46 7.38 -13.68
CA SER A 376 27.78 7.68 -14.27
C SER A 376 28.20 6.69 -15.36
N GLY A 377 27.45 5.63 -15.62
CA GLY A 377 27.77 4.59 -16.60
C GLY A 377 28.88 3.63 -16.18
N GLN A 378 29.31 3.68 -14.91
CA GLN A 378 30.34 2.80 -14.35
C GLN A 378 29.81 1.42 -13.96
N LEU A 379 28.49 1.30 -13.74
CA LEU A 379 27.80 0.04 -13.48
C LEU A 379 26.65 -0.11 -14.47
N ALA A 380 26.64 -1.21 -15.22
CA ALA A 380 25.50 -1.57 -16.05
C ALA A 380 24.47 -2.32 -15.18
N PRO A 381 23.30 -1.73 -14.84
CA PRO A 381 22.20 -2.48 -14.25
C PRO A 381 21.78 -3.61 -15.17
N GLN A 382 21.68 -4.82 -14.61
CA GLN A 382 21.13 -5.97 -15.31
C GLN A 382 19.61 -5.83 -15.36
N VAL A 383 19.11 -5.04 -16.30
CA VAL A 383 17.70 -5.08 -16.71
C VAL A 383 17.50 -6.42 -17.41
N ASP A 384 17.11 -7.41 -16.60
CA ASP A 384 17.01 -8.80 -17.01
C ASP A 384 16.09 -8.96 -18.25
N ILE A 385 16.64 -9.64 -19.25
CA ILE A 385 15.98 -9.88 -20.53
C ILE A 385 14.78 -10.83 -20.34
N GLU A 386 14.81 -11.72 -19.34
CA GLU A 386 13.68 -12.59 -19.01
C GLU A 386 12.53 -11.78 -18.36
N LYS A 387 12.80 -10.91 -17.38
CA LYS A 387 11.82 -9.93 -16.87
C LYS A 387 11.24 -9.06 -18.00
N VAL A 388 12.09 -8.52 -18.89
CA VAL A 388 11.63 -7.72 -20.06
C VAL A 388 10.72 -8.55 -20.98
N ASN A 389 11.07 -9.81 -21.24
CA ASN A 389 10.25 -10.71 -22.06
C ASN A 389 8.90 -10.99 -21.40
N LYS A 390 8.89 -11.29 -20.09
CA LYS A 390 7.69 -11.58 -19.30
C LYS A 390 6.74 -10.37 -19.24
N SER A 391 7.22 -9.20 -18.84
CA SER A 391 6.40 -7.99 -18.79
C SER A 391 5.88 -7.56 -20.16
N TYR A 392 6.62 -7.82 -21.24
CA TYR A 392 6.12 -7.61 -22.60
C TYR A 392 5.05 -8.65 -23.01
N GLN A 393 5.15 -9.92 -22.59
CA GLN A 393 4.10 -10.92 -22.81
C GLN A 393 2.81 -10.57 -22.06
N GLU A 394 2.91 -10.15 -20.81
CA GLU A 394 1.79 -9.69 -19.97
C GLU A 394 1.08 -8.48 -20.61
N LEU A 395 1.85 -7.48 -21.06
CA LEU A 395 1.35 -6.31 -21.79
C LEU A 395 0.69 -6.70 -23.12
N ALA A 396 1.28 -7.62 -23.89
CA ALA A 396 0.73 -8.06 -25.18
C ALA A 396 -0.56 -8.90 -25.01
N ALA A 397 -0.69 -9.65 -23.91
CA ALA A 397 -1.94 -10.31 -23.54
C ALA A 397 -3.03 -9.28 -23.22
N GLY A 398 -2.73 -8.27 -22.39
CA GLY A 398 -3.64 -7.16 -22.08
C GLY A 398 -4.10 -6.39 -23.33
N ALA A 399 -3.16 -6.06 -24.23
CA ALA A 399 -3.47 -5.42 -25.51
C ALA A 399 -4.34 -6.28 -26.42
N SER A 400 -4.15 -7.61 -26.40
CA SER A 400 -4.98 -8.55 -27.17
C SER A 400 -6.41 -8.62 -26.62
N ILE A 401 -6.58 -8.64 -25.30
CA ILE A 401 -7.90 -8.60 -24.64
C ILE A 401 -8.62 -7.28 -24.97
N LEU A 402 -7.96 -6.13 -24.82
CA LEU A 402 -8.56 -4.84 -25.13
C LEU A 402 -8.92 -4.69 -26.62
N LYS A 403 -8.15 -5.31 -27.52
CA LYS A 403 -8.48 -5.40 -28.95
C LYS A 403 -9.72 -6.25 -29.22
N GLN A 404 -9.89 -7.38 -28.53
CA GLN A 404 -11.09 -8.20 -28.60
C GLN A 404 -12.33 -7.46 -28.05
N PHE A 405 -12.22 -6.82 -26.88
CA PHE A 405 -13.30 -5.98 -26.35
C PHE A 405 -13.65 -4.80 -27.27
N GLY A 406 -12.66 -4.15 -27.88
CA GLY A 406 -12.88 -3.10 -28.88
C GLY A 406 -13.60 -3.60 -30.14
N GLN A 407 -13.37 -4.85 -30.54
CA GLN A 407 -14.10 -5.50 -31.64
C GLN A 407 -15.52 -5.94 -31.23
N LEU A 408 -15.74 -6.35 -29.98
CA LEU A 408 -17.09 -6.66 -29.46
C LEU A 408 -17.96 -5.40 -29.29
N LEU A 409 -17.35 -4.27 -28.93
CA LEU A 409 -18.05 -2.98 -28.82
C LEU A 409 -18.30 -2.31 -30.18
N ARG A 410 -17.45 -2.58 -31.19
CA ARG A 410 -17.70 -2.22 -32.59
C ARG A 410 -18.35 -3.38 -33.33
N GLY A 411 -19.66 -3.54 -33.11
CA GLY A 411 -20.51 -4.48 -33.86
C GLY A 411 -20.46 -4.28 -35.38
N PRO A 412 -21.03 -5.23 -36.15
CA PRO A 412 -20.91 -5.32 -37.61
C PRO A 412 -21.53 -4.14 -38.37
#